data_AF-A0A3M7CEY2-F1
#
_entry.id   AF-A0A3M7CEY2-F1
#
_cell.length_a   1.000
_cell.length_b   1.000
_cell.length_c   1.000
_cell.angle_alpha   90.00
_cell.angle_beta   90.00
_cell.angle_gamma   90.00
#
_symmetry.space_group_name_H-M   'P 1'
#
loop_
_entity.id
_entity.type
_entity.pdbx_description
1 polymer ?
#
loop_
_entity_poly.entity_id
_entity_poly.type
_entity_poly.pdbx_seq_one_letter_code
_entity_poly.pdbx_strand_id
1 'polypeptide(L)'
;MHPALWKGLTALLILYVLEQHFGVYDGALQYHNRLHPTEQKSFHYDVHDTRPANVSTWTYDWKRHGNSHALTSEQCDAAFPDLYFEIDRAASYWATRELSTQSLELYEGNEAGVRARLEKGQLRIVQTRGMWRQDFRQRIIAVLHQIDRALVAVESVERFQDTEFTFVVDDFPLFPSNDSRQLAVFSFARDVKLESHEAVWLMPDFNFWAAVPSAGAFAEMQA
;
A
#
# COMPACT_ATOMS: atom_id res chain seq x y z
N MET A 1 37.37 -31.24 20.63
CA MET A 1 35.93 -31.13 20.27
C MET A 1 35.62 -32.15 19.18
N HIS A 2 34.58 -32.97 19.36
CA HIS A 2 34.31 -34.11 18.47
C HIS A 2 33.61 -33.64 17.17
N PRO A 3 34.02 -34.07 15.98
CA PRO A 3 33.42 -33.66 14.69
C PRO A 3 31.91 -33.90 14.59
N ALA A 4 31.38 -34.86 15.37
CA ALA A 4 29.96 -35.18 15.44
C ALA A 4 29.12 -34.06 16.08
N LEU A 5 29.68 -33.32 17.06
CA LEU A 5 28.98 -32.21 17.70
C LEU A 5 28.76 -31.05 16.72
N TRP A 6 29.75 -30.76 15.86
CA TRP A 6 29.61 -29.68 14.89
C TRP A 6 28.57 -30.04 13.82
N LYS A 7 28.57 -31.29 13.33
CA LYS A 7 27.56 -31.76 12.38
C LYS A 7 26.14 -31.67 12.96
N GLY A 8 25.95 -31.99 14.24
CA GLY A 8 24.66 -31.86 14.92
C GLY A 8 24.19 -30.41 15.01
N LEU A 9 25.08 -29.49 15.40
CA LEU A 9 24.78 -28.06 15.47
C LEU A 9 24.46 -27.44 14.10
N THR A 10 25.21 -27.81 13.05
CA THR A 10 24.93 -27.35 11.68
C THR A 10 23.58 -27.87 11.17
N ALA A 11 23.24 -29.13 11.45
CA ALA A 11 21.94 -29.68 11.06
C ALA A 11 20.77 -28.97 11.76
N LEU A 12 20.90 -28.67 13.05
CA LEU A 12 19.90 -27.90 13.80
C LEU A 12 19.74 -26.47 13.27
N LEU A 13 20.84 -25.80 12.93
CA LEU A 13 20.80 -24.47 12.32
C LEU A 13 20.13 -24.49 10.94
N ILE A 14 20.41 -25.50 10.11
CA ILE A 14 19.76 -25.65 8.81
C ILE A 14 18.27 -25.89 8.99
N LEU A 15 17.86 -26.79 9.89
CA LEU A 15 16.44 -27.04 10.17
C LEU A 15 15.73 -25.77 10.66
N TYR A 16 16.36 -25.02 11.55
CA TYR A 16 15.82 -23.75 12.04
C TYR A 16 15.66 -22.72 10.90
N VAL A 17 16.65 -22.57 10.02
CA VAL A 17 16.57 -21.68 8.85
C VAL A 17 15.50 -22.14 7.85
N LEU A 18 15.37 -23.44 7.62
CA LEU A 18 14.33 -23.99 6.74
C LEU A 18 12.94 -23.77 7.32
N GLU A 19 12.74 -23.95 8.63
CA GLU A 19 11.46 -23.73 9.31
C GLU A 19 11.03 -22.24 9.23
N GLN A 20 11.97 -21.31 9.39
CA GLN A 20 11.74 -19.88 9.19
C GLN A 20 11.33 -19.54 7.74
N HIS A 21 11.96 -20.18 6.75
CA HIS A 21 11.64 -19.95 5.35
C HIS A 21 10.31 -20.59 4.92
N PHE A 22 10.04 -21.83 5.33
CA PHE A 22 8.83 -22.56 4.95
C PHE A 22 7.56 -22.10 5.70
N GLY A 23 7.68 -21.61 6.93
CA GLY A 23 6.54 -21.05 7.67
C GLY A 23 5.88 -19.84 6.99
N VAL A 24 6.66 -19.05 6.23
CA VAL A 24 6.16 -17.91 5.45
C VAL A 24 5.38 -18.37 4.21
N TYR A 25 5.79 -19.48 3.58
CA TYR A 25 5.09 -20.03 2.40
C TYR A 25 3.73 -20.65 2.74
N ASP A 26 3.59 -21.28 3.92
CA ASP A 26 2.34 -21.92 4.34
C ASP A 26 1.23 -20.88 4.60
N GLY A 27 1.58 -19.70 5.12
CA GLY A 27 0.61 -18.60 5.32
C GLY A 27 0.01 -18.06 4.01
N ALA A 28 0.82 -17.89 2.96
CA ALA A 28 0.36 -17.44 1.64
C ALA A 28 -0.50 -18.50 0.93
N LEU A 29 -0.17 -19.78 1.07
CA LEU A 29 -0.96 -20.90 0.52
C LEU A 29 -2.31 -21.08 1.24
N GLN A 30 -2.33 -20.92 2.57
CA GLN A 30 -3.58 -20.97 3.34
C GLN A 30 -4.52 -19.79 3.04
N TYR A 31 -3.97 -18.62 2.71
CA TYR A 31 -4.77 -17.48 2.24
C TYR A 31 -5.49 -17.81 0.93
N HIS A 32 -4.82 -18.44 -0.03
CA HIS A 32 -5.41 -18.79 -1.32
C HIS A 32 -6.56 -19.82 -1.20
N ASN A 33 -6.45 -20.77 -0.27
CA ASN A 33 -7.46 -21.82 -0.08
C ASN A 33 -8.73 -21.36 0.70
N ARG A 34 -8.73 -20.17 1.33
CA ARG A 34 -9.91 -19.64 2.04
C ARG A 34 -10.90 -18.88 1.16
N LEU A 35 -10.60 -18.71 -0.13
CA LEU A 35 -11.48 -18.12 -1.15
C LEU A 35 -12.60 -19.09 -1.56
N HIS A 36 -13.45 -19.53 -0.63
CA HIS A 36 -14.71 -20.19 -0.98
C HIS A 36 -15.81 -19.12 -1.16
N PRO A 37 -16.59 -19.18 -2.27
CA PRO A 37 -17.53 -18.13 -2.62
C PRO A 37 -18.73 -18.18 -1.68
N THR A 38 -18.83 -17.22 -0.77
CA THR A 38 -20.08 -16.94 -0.05
C THR A 38 -20.79 -15.80 -0.78
N GLU A 39 -22.12 -15.91 -0.90
CA GLU A 39 -23.01 -15.10 -1.73
C GLU A 39 -22.60 -13.63 -1.90
N GLN A 40 -22.45 -13.24 -3.16
CA GLN A 40 -22.15 -11.88 -3.60
C GLN A 40 -23.35 -10.97 -3.29
N LYS A 41 -23.32 -10.31 -2.13
CA LYS A 41 -24.27 -9.26 -1.79
C LYS A 41 -23.87 -8.00 -2.56
N SER A 42 -24.72 -7.57 -3.49
CA SER A 42 -24.56 -6.29 -4.19
C SER A 42 -24.61 -5.15 -3.18
N PHE A 43 -23.46 -4.57 -2.85
CA PHE A 43 -23.38 -3.33 -2.09
C PHE A 43 -23.48 -2.16 -3.05
N HIS A 44 -24.68 -1.60 -3.17
CA HIS A 44 -24.91 -0.32 -3.82
C HIS A 44 -24.44 0.75 -2.83
N TYR A 45 -23.29 1.37 -3.10
CA TYR A 45 -22.81 2.51 -2.31
C TYR A 45 -23.42 3.79 -2.91
N ASP A 46 -24.18 4.51 -2.09
CA ASP A 46 -24.67 5.84 -2.44
C ASP A 46 -23.49 6.81 -2.41
N VAL A 47 -23.13 7.32 -3.59
CA VAL A 47 -22.16 8.39 -3.76
C VAL A 47 -22.77 9.65 -3.11
N HIS A 48 -22.22 10.07 -1.98
CA HIS A 48 -22.57 11.37 -1.41
C HIS A 48 -21.97 12.48 -2.29
N ASP A 49 -22.83 13.03 -3.17
CA ASP A 49 -22.56 14.24 -3.94
C ASP A 49 -22.37 15.42 -2.98
N THR A 50 -21.13 15.71 -2.65
CA THR A 50 -20.72 16.90 -1.90
C THR A 50 -19.93 17.84 -2.80
N ARG A 51 -20.50 18.17 -3.98
CA ARG A 51 -19.86 19.12 -4.90
C ARG A 51 -20.23 20.57 -4.58
N PRO A 52 -19.28 21.47 -4.27
CA PRO A 52 -19.53 22.91 -4.34
C PRO A 52 -19.72 23.34 -5.80
N ALA A 53 -20.70 24.22 -6.01
CA ALA A 53 -21.13 24.74 -7.31
C ALA A 53 -20.19 25.81 -7.90
N ASN A 54 -18.93 25.45 -8.16
CA ASN A 54 -18.04 26.28 -8.98
C ASN A 54 -17.45 25.42 -10.09
N VAL A 55 -18.15 25.40 -11.24
CA VAL A 55 -17.75 24.62 -12.40
C VAL A 55 -16.54 25.29 -13.04
N SER A 56 -15.34 24.80 -12.71
CA SER A 56 -14.10 25.17 -13.40
C SER A 56 -14.27 24.90 -14.90
N THR A 57 -13.95 25.88 -15.75
CA THR A 57 -13.95 25.73 -17.22
C THR A 57 -12.71 25.00 -17.75
N TRP A 58 -11.83 24.56 -16.85
CA TRP A 58 -10.59 23.88 -17.21
C TRP A 58 -10.90 22.45 -17.68
N THR A 59 -10.16 21.99 -18.69
CA THR A 59 -10.27 20.65 -19.25
C THR A 59 -8.92 19.96 -19.30
N TYR A 60 -8.92 18.66 -19.02
CA TYR A 60 -7.70 17.85 -19.04
C TYR A 60 -7.32 17.45 -20.47
N ASP A 61 -6.11 17.83 -20.89
CA ASP A 61 -5.48 17.36 -22.13
C ASP A 61 -4.32 16.43 -21.75
N TRP A 62 -4.47 15.13 -21.99
CA TRP A 62 -3.47 14.14 -21.59
C TRP A 62 -2.09 14.37 -22.22
N LYS A 63 -2.01 14.96 -23.43
CA LYS A 63 -0.72 15.24 -24.10
C LYS A 63 0.01 16.39 -23.42
N ARG A 64 -0.73 17.37 -22.91
CA ARG A 64 -0.16 18.55 -22.25
C ARG A 64 0.03 18.35 -20.75
N HIS A 65 -0.92 17.67 -20.11
CA HIS A 65 -1.04 17.59 -18.66
C HIS A 65 -0.68 16.20 -18.10
N GLY A 66 -0.41 15.19 -18.95
CA GLY A 66 -0.13 13.81 -18.52
C GLY A 66 1.01 13.66 -17.51
N ASN A 67 1.99 14.58 -17.54
CA ASN A 67 3.11 14.63 -16.60
C ASN A 67 3.07 15.87 -15.69
N SER A 68 1.93 16.56 -15.59
CA SER A 68 1.73 17.62 -14.59
C SER A 68 1.36 16.98 -13.25
N HIS A 69 2.33 16.90 -12.36
CA HIS A 69 2.15 16.33 -11.01
C HIS A 69 1.58 17.34 -9.99
N ALA A 70 1.44 18.62 -10.36
CA ALA A 70 1.02 19.71 -9.49
C ALA A 70 -0.32 20.32 -9.95
N LEU A 71 -1.28 19.49 -10.37
CA LEU A 71 -2.64 19.95 -10.62
C LEU A 71 -3.29 20.36 -9.29
N THR A 72 -4.12 21.41 -9.31
CA THR A 72 -4.90 21.80 -8.12
C THR A 72 -5.99 20.78 -7.84
N SER A 73 -6.51 20.75 -6.61
CA SER A 73 -7.64 19.90 -6.22
C SER A 73 -8.84 20.09 -7.16
N GLU A 74 -9.18 21.33 -7.53
CA GLU A 74 -10.28 21.61 -8.47
C GLU A 74 -10.00 21.09 -9.90
N GLN A 75 -8.73 21.09 -10.33
CA GLN A 75 -8.35 20.52 -11.63
C GLN A 75 -8.42 19.00 -11.59
N CYS A 76 -7.97 18.36 -10.52
CA CYS A 76 -8.10 16.92 -10.34
C CYS A 76 -9.57 16.50 -10.31
N ASP A 77 -10.44 17.22 -9.58
CA ASP A 77 -11.87 16.94 -9.50
C ASP A 77 -12.61 17.13 -10.83
N ALA A 78 -12.11 18.04 -11.67
CA ALA A 78 -12.62 18.25 -13.02
C ALA A 78 -12.12 17.17 -14.00
N ALA A 79 -10.85 16.75 -13.89
CA ALA A 79 -10.23 15.77 -14.77
C ALA A 79 -10.66 14.33 -14.47
N PHE A 80 -10.72 13.97 -13.19
CA PHE A 80 -10.80 12.60 -12.72
C PHE A 80 -11.86 12.46 -11.61
N PRO A 81 -13.13 12.78 -11.90
CA PRO A 81 -14.19 12.80 -10.89
C PRO A 81 -14.41 11.45 -10.19
N ASP A 82 -14.07 10.34 -10.85
CA ASP A 82 -14.25 8.98 -10.32
C ASP A 82 -12.97 8.40 -9.66
N LEU A 83 -11.86 9.16 -9.63
CA LEU A 83 -10.56 8.66 -9.15
C LEU A 83 -10.57 8.38 -7.63
N TYR A 84 -11.39 9.09 -6.87
CA TYR A 84 -11.39 9.04 -5.42
C TYR A 84 -12.24 7.93 -4.83
N PHE A 85 -13.01 7.20 -5.64
CA PHE A 85 -13.97 6.20 -5.18
C PHE A 85 -13.39 5.23 -4.14
N GLU A 86 -12.20 4.67 -4.38
CA GLU A 86 -11.57 3.72 -3.46
C GLU A 86 -10.98 4.37 -2.20
N ILE A 87 -10.54 5.64 -2.30
CA ILE A 87 -10.06 6.42 -1.16
C ILE A 87 -11.25 6.80 -0.26
N ASP A 88 -12.35 7.26 -0.85
CA ASP A 88 -13.57 7.65 -0.14
C ASP A 88 -14.23 6.44 0.55
N ARG A 89 -14.20 5.27 -0.11
CA ARG A 89 -14.63 4.00 0.49
C ARG A 89 -13.79 3.68 1.74
N ALA A 90 -12.46 3.73 1.64
CA ALA A 90 -11.58 3.46 2.77
C ALA A 90 -11.79 4.49 3.90
N ALA A 91 -11.90 5.77 3.56
CA ALA A 91 -12.22 6.83 4.53
C ALA A 91 -13.54 6.58 5.25
N SER A 92 -14.59 6.20 4.51
CA SER A 92 -15.90 5.87 5.08
C SER A 92 -15.85 4.65 6.00
N TYR A 93 -15.08 3.62 5.64
CA TYR A 93 -14.83 2.46 6.49
C TYR A 93 -14.19 2.87 7.82
N TRP A 94 -13.15 3.71 7.77
CA TRP A 94 -12.40 4.14 8.95
C TRP A 94 -13.09 5.25 9.75
N ALA A 95 -14.03 6.01 9.18
CA ALA A 95 -14.76 7.08 9.87
C ALA A 95 -15.58 6.60 11.09
N THR A 96 -15.90 5.30 11.14
CA THR A 96 -16.67 4.66 12.23
C THR A 96 -15.79 3.79 13.13
N ARG A 97 -14.47 3.81 12.92
CA ARG A 97 -13.49 2.94 13.59
C ARG A 97 -12.39 3.78 14.21
N GLU A 98 -11.73 3.23 15.22
CA GLU A 98 -10.59 3.92 15.82
C GLU A 98 -9.34 3.67 14.98
N LEU A 99 -8.78 4.75 14.41
CA LEU A 99 -7.47 4.75 13.77
C LEU A 99 -6.42 5.14 14.81
N SER A 100 -5.83 4.15 15.47
CA SER A 100 -4.84 4.37 16.54
C SER A 100 -3.42 4.12 16.05
N THR A 101 -2.42 4.44 16.87
CA THR A 101 -1.03 4.06 16.59
C THR A 101 -0.84 2.55 16.42
N GLN A 102 -1.63 1.73 17.13
CA GLN A 102 -1.61 0.27 16.99
C GLN A 102 -2.14 -0.19 15.64
N SER A 103 -3.09 0.56 15.07
CA SER A 103 -3.63 0.29 13.73
C SER A 103 -2.57 0.43 12.63
N LEU A 104 -1.52 1.21 12.88
CA LEU A 104 -0.44 1.49 11.93
C LEU A 104 0.79 0.60 12.15
N GLU A 105 0.81 -0.28 13.16
CA GLU A 105 1.97 -1.11 13.43
C GLU A 105 2.20 -2.15 12.31
N LEU A 106 3.47 -2.42 12.04
CA LEU A 106 3.84 -3.57 11.21
C LEU A 106 3.47 -4.88 11.93
N TYR A 107 3.20 -5.94 11.19
CA TYR A 107 2.57 -7.16 11.71
C TYR A 107 3.16 -8.43 11.07
N GLU A 108 2.96 -9.59 11.68
CA GLU A 108 3.43 -10.83 11.05
C GLU A 108 2.62 -11.11 9.78
N GLY A 109 3.33 -11.35 8.67
CA GLY A 109 2.72 -11.49 7.34
C GLY A 109 2.92 -10.30 6.40
N ASN A 110 3.38 -9.13 6.91
CA ASN A 110 3.82 -8.01 6.06
C ASN A 110 5.34 -7.93 5.94
N GLU A 111 5.91 -8.95 5.30
CA GLU A 111 7.35 -9.04 5.01
C GLU A 111 7.80 -8.07 3.89
N ALA A 112 7.05 -7.00 3.64
CA ALA A 112 7.43 -5.91 2.74
C ALA A 112 6.86 -4.56 3.22
N GLY A 113 6.76 -4.40 4.55
CA GLY A 113 6.05 -3.28 5.18
C GLY A 113 6.96 -2.12 5.58
N VAL A 114 6.43 -0.90 5.41
CA VAL A 114 7.06 0.35 5.83
C VAL A 114 6.04 1.18 6.58
N ARG A 115 6.40 1.61 7.78
CA ARG A 115 5.69 2.64 8.53
C ARG A 115 6.42 3.96 8.35
N ALA A 116 5.74 4.97 7.84
CA ALA A 116 6.30 6.27 7.51
C ALA A 116 5.48 7.39 8.15
N ARG A 117 6.14 8.51 8.39
CA ARG A 117 5.54 9.72 8.92
C ARG A 117 5.87 10.90 8.03
N LEU A 118 4.85 11.64 7.63
CA LEU A 118 4.96 12.97 7.06
C LEU A 118 4.80 13.98 8.19
N GLU A 119 5.84 14.78 8.44
CA GLU A 119 5.80 15.82 9.47
C GLU A 119 6.53 17.06 8.97
N LYS A 120 5.82 18.18 8.89
CA LYS A 120 6.32 19.48 8.40
C LYS A 120 6.93 19.40 7.01
N GLY A 121 6.22 18.76 6.08
CA GLY A 121 6.66 18.59 4.69
C GLY A 121 7.79 17.58 4.48
N GLN A 122 8.19 16.85 5.53
CA GLN A 122 9.28 15.87 5.44
C GLN A 122 8.78 14.45 5.64
N LEU A 123 9.07 13.59 4.66
CA LEU A 123 8.84 12.15 4.75
C LEU A 123 9.96 11.49 5.57
N ARG A 124 9.58 10.72 6.59
CA ARG A 124 10.50 9.96 7.43
C ARG A 124 10.04 8.51 7.53
N ILE A 125 10.99 7.58 7.40
CA ILE A 125 10.74 6.17 7.66
C ILE A 125 10.84 5.95 9.17
N VAL A 126 9.76 5.47 9.78
CA VAL A 126 9.69 5.18 11.23
C VAL A 126 10.14 3.74 11.49
N GLN A 127 9.65 2.81 10.68
CA GLN A 127 9.95 1.39 10.85
C GLN A 127 9.86 0.67 9.50
N THR A 128 10.66 -0.37 9.35
CA THR A 128 10.60 -1.29 8.20
C THR A 128 10.52 -2.73 8.71
N ARG A 129 9.86 -3.60 7.96
CA ARG A 129 9.85 -5.04 8.18
C ARG A 129 10.05 -5.75 6.86
N GLY A 130 10.72 -6.91 6.87
CA GLY A 130 10.64 -7.79 5.72
C GLY A 130 11.60 -7.50 4.56
N MET A 131 12.53 -6.56 4.72
CA MET A 131 13.37 -6.05 3.64
C MET A 131 14.48 -7.02 3.19
N TRP A 132 14.26 -8.33 3.20
CA TRP A 132 15.24 -9.36 2.83
C TRP A 132 15.30 -9.59 1.32
N ARG A 133 14.15 -9.47 0.66
CA ARG A 133 13.98 -9.70 -0.78
C ARG A 133 14.41 -8.48 -1.60
N GLN A 134 15.13 -8.71 -2.69
CA GLN A 134 15.63 -7.64 -3.55
C GLN A 134 14.48 -6.88 -4.23
N ASP A 135 13.47 -7.60 -4.71
CA ASP A 135 12.32 -7.01 -5.37
C ASP A 135 11.50 -6.13 -4.41
N PHE A 136 11.30 -6.54 -3.16
CA PHE A 136 10.66 -5.69 -2.14
C PHE A 136 11.41 -4.38 -1.89
N ARG A 137 12.75 -4.42 -1.80
CA ARG A 137 13.55 -3.19 -1.65
C ARG A 137 13.35 -2.25 -2.84
N GLN A 138 13.34 -2.78 -4.06
CA GLN A 138 13.13 -1.98 -5.27
C GLN A 138 11.74 -1.35 -5.29
N ARG A 139 10.70 -2.12 -4.96
CA ARG A 139 9.31 -1.63 -4.86
C ARG A 139 9.18 -0.55 -3.79
N ILE A 140 9.77 -0.74 -2.60
CA ILE A 140 9.76 0.26 -1.52
C ILE A 140 10.42 1.56 -1.97
N ILE A 141 11.59 1.49 -2.59
CA ILE A 141 12.29 2.67 -3.11
C ILE A 141 11.42 3.41 -4.13
N ALA A 142 10.78 2.69 -5.05
CA ALA A 142 9.88 3.27 -6.03
C ALA A 142 8.67 3.95 -5.39
N VAL A 143 7.99 3.32 -4.43
CA VAL A 143 6.86 3.93 -3.68
C VAL A 143 7.31 5.18 -2.93
N LEU A 144 8.46 5.13 -2.24
CA LEU A 144 8.98 6.30 -1.53
C LEU A 144 9.27 7.47 -2.47
N HIS A 145 9.80 7.22 -3.67
CA HIS A 145 9.99 8.26 -4.68
C HIS A 145 8.67 8.79 -5.26
N GLN A 146 7.63 7.96 -5.38
CA GLN A 146 6.31 8.45 -5.77
C GLN A 146 5.73 9.42 -4.74
N ILE A 147 5.85 9.07 -3.45
CA ILE A 147 5.43 9.91 -2.34
C ILE A 147 6.24 11.22 -2.35
N ASP A 148 7.57 11.13 -2.46
CA ASP A 148 8.45 12.32 -2.53
C ASP A 148 8.07 13.25 -3.69
N ARG A 149 7.84 12.70 -4.90
CA ARG A 149 7.36 13.49 -6.04
C ARG A 149 6.02 14.16 -5.75
N ALA A 150 5.07 13.45 -5.13
CA ALA A 150 3.78 14.01 -4.77
C ALA A 150 3.93 15.14 -3.74
N LEU A 151 4.80 14.98 -2.75
CA LEU A 151 5.09 15.99 -1.73
C LEU A 151 5.64 17.27 -2.36
N VAL A 152 6.68 17.15 -3.17
CA VAL A 152 7.32 18.29 -3.83
C VAL A 152 6.37 18.99 -4.80
N ALA A 153 5.54 18.23 -5.51
CA ALA A 153 4.61 18.79 -6.49
C ALA A 153 3.43 19.51 -5.81
N VAL A 154 2.78 18.89 -4.83
CA VAL A 154 1.59 19.44 -4.17
C VAL A 154 1.94 20.59 -3.24
N GLU A 155 3.07 20.57 -2.51
CA GLU A 155 3.45 21.69 -1.62
C GLU A 155 3.55 23.05 -2.33
N SER A 156 3.76 23.04 -3.65
CA SER A 156 3.76 24.26 -4.47
C SER A 156 2.38 24.89 -4.66
N VAL A 157 1.31 24.15 -4.35
CA VAL A 157 -0.10 24.50 -4.58
C VAL A 157 -0.92 24.44 -3.28
N GLU A 158 -0.71 23.43 -2.44
CA GLU A 158 -1.44 23.17 -1.20
C GLU A 158 -0.54 22.52 -0.14
N ARG A 159 -0.82 22.73 1.16
CA ARG A 159 -0.01 22.13 2.24
C ARG A 159 -0.57 20.79 2.71
N PHE A 160 0.32 19.81 2.89
CA PHE A 160 -0.03 18.57 3.56
C PHE A 160 -0.26 18.74 5.06
N GLN A 161 -1.11 17.87 5.60
CA GLN A 161 -1.27 17.69 7.03
C GLN A 161 -0.26 16.65 7.53
N ASP A 162 0.25 16.85 8.74
CA ASP A 162 1.09 15.86 9.41
C ASP A 162 0.32 14.54 9.54
N THR A 163 0.90 13.45 9.04
CA THR A 163 0.22 12.15 8.92
C THR A 163 1.21 11.02 9.16
N GLU A 164 0.74 9.94 9.78
CA GLU A 164 1.49 8.70 9.90
C GLU A 164 0.70 7.58 9.24
N PHE A 165 1.39 6.73 8.50
CA PHE A 165 0.77 5.69 7.71
C PHE A 165 1.71 4.49 7.54
N THR A 166 1.11 3.37 7.18
CA THR A 166 1.83 2.14 6.88
C THR A 166 1.44 1.67 5.50
N PHE A 167 2.43 1.29 4.71
CA PHE A 167 2.23 0.70 3.39
C PHE A 167 2.98 -0.61 3.26
N VAL A 168 2.47 -1.49 2.41
CA VAL A 168 3.11 -2.76 2.05
C VAL A 168 3.28 -2.83 0.54
N VAL A 169 4.35 -3.47 0.10
CA VAL A 169 4.64 -3.65 -1.34
C VAL A 169 4.53 -5.08 -1.84
N ASP A 170 3.93 -5.94 -1.02
CA ASP A 170 3.42 -7.25 -1.45
C ASP A 170 2.30 -7.06 -2.48
N ASP A 171 2.05 -8.11 -3.28
CA ASP A 171 0.99 -8.09 -4.30
C ASP A 171 -0.41 -7.93 -3.66
N PHE A 172 -0.61 -8.45 -2.45
CA PHE A 172 -1.81 -8.30 -1.63
C PHE A 172 -1.44 -8.19 -0.14
N PRO A 173 -2.22 -7.44 0.67
CA PRO A 173 -1.98 -7.36 2.10
C PRO A 173 -2.45 -8.66 2.76
N LEU A 174 -1.56 -9.32 3.52
CA LEU A 174 -1.87 -10.56 4.23
C LEU A 174 -2.14 -10.27 5.70
N PHE A 175 -3.39 -9.95 6.05
CA PHE A 175 -3.73 -9.70 7.45
C PHE A 175 -3.65 -10.98 8.31
N PRO A 176 -2.99 -10.93 9.48
CA PRO A 176 -2.92 -12.05 10.40
C PRO A 176 -4.32 -12.41 10.94
N SER A 177 -4.68 -13.69 10.91
CA SER A 177 -6.02 -14.14 11.32
C SER A 177 -6.26 -14.13 12.83
N ASN A 178 -5.19 -14.05 13.64
CA ASN A 178 -5.26 -14.10 15.10
C ASN A 178 -4.87 -12.77 15.75
N ASP A 179 -4.91 -11.68 14.97
CA ASP A 179 -4.62 -10.35 15.46
C ASP A 179 -5.92 -9.63 15.81
N SER A 180 -6.02 -9.18 17.05
CA SER A 180 -7.18 -8.43 17.53
C SER A 180 -7.15 -6.95 17.11
N ARG A 181 -6.04 -6.46 16.56
CA ARG A 181 -5.90 -5.08 16.11
C ARG A 181 -6.63 -4.88 14.79
N GLN A 182 -7.26 -3.72 14.63
CA GLN A 182 -7.74 -3.25 13.33
C GLN A 182 -6.57 -2.56 12.62
N LEU A 183 -5.97 -3.25 11.66
CA LEU A 183 -4.78 -2.79 10.94
C LEU A 183 -5.17 -1.97 9.71
N ALA A 184 -4.65 -0.75 9.62
CA ALA A 184 -4.79 0.15 8.48
C ALA A 184 -3.51 0.11 7.65
N VAL A 185 -3.64 -0.20 6.37
CA VAL A 185 -2.50 -0.37 5.47
C VAL A 185 -2.81 0.14 4.08
N PHE A 186 -1.85 0.85 3.49
CA PHE A 186 -1.84 1.15 2.06
C PHE A 186 -1.27 -0.03 1.29
N SER A 187 -1.96 -0.45 0.23
CA SER A 187 -1.58 -1.59 -0.61
C SER A 187 -1.91 -1.32 -2.09
N PHE A 188 -1.24 -2.02 -3.00
CA PHE A 188 -1.52 -1.92 -4.44
C PHE A 188 -2.84 -2.57 -4.84
N ALA A 189 -3.27 -3.59 -4.09
CA ALA A 189 -4.50 -4.30 -4.36
C ALA A 189 -5.24 -4.69 -3.08
N ARG A 190 -6.55 -4.94 -3.24
CA ARG A 190 -7.45 -5.49 -2.23
C ARG A 190 -8.37 -6.53 -2.85
N ASP A 191 -8.78 -7.53 -2.09
CA ASP A 191 -9.79 -8.48 -2.55
C ASP A 191 -11.16 -8.07 -1.99
N VAL A 192 -12.07 -7.68 -2.88
CA VAL A 192 -13.42 -7.23 -2.53
C VAL A 192 -14.28 -8.32 -1.89
N LYS A 193 -13.85 -9.58 -1.95
CA LYS A 193 -14.53 -10.72 -1.32
C LYS A 193 -14.11 -10.95 0.12
N LEU A 194 -13.04 -10.30 0.58
CA LEU A 194 -12.51 -10.46 1.93
C LEU A 194 -12.88 -9.26 2.78
N GLU A 195 -13.66 -9.49 3.84
CA GLU A 195 -14.08 -8.44 4.77
C GLU A 195 -12.89 -7.73 5.43
N SER A 196 -11.81 -8.47 5.72
CA SER A 196 -10.57 -7.88 6.25
C SER A 196 -9.93 -6.87 5.28
N HIS A 197 -10.17 -6.99 3.98
CA HIS A 197 -9.62 -6.09 2.97
C HIS A 197 -10.42 -4.78 2.83
N GLU A 198 -11.56 -4.64 3.51
CA GLU A 198 -12.25 -3.34 3.61
C GLU A 198 -11.43 -2.32 4.41
N ALA A 199 -10.54 -2.77 5.30
CA ALA A 199 -9.60 -1.95 6.05
C ALA A 199 -8.44 -1.38 5.22
N VAL A 200 -8.24 -1.88 3.99
CA VAL A 200 -7.13 -1.49 3.10
C VAL A 200 -7.41 -0.13 2.47
N TRP A 201 -6.38 0.70 2.43
CA TRP A 201 -6.33 1.89 1.57
C TRP A 201 -5.62 1.52 0.28
N LEU A 202 -6.24 1.75 -0.89
CA LEU A 202 -5.54 1.52 -2.15
C LEU A 202 -4.59 2.68 -2.43
N MET A 203 -3.38 2.35 -2.91
CA MET A 203 -2.39 3.32 -3.37
C MET A 203 -1.91 2.96 -4.79
N PRO A 204 -1.36 3.94 -5.54
CA PRO A 204 -0.72 3.66 -6.81
C PRO A 204 0.39 2.62 -6.69
N ASP A 205 0.50 1.77 -7.71
CA ASP A 205 1.52 0.73 -7.79
C ASP A 205 2.93 1.30 -8.02
N PHE A 206 3.96 0.63 -7.51
CA PHE A 206 5.38 1.01 -7.67
C PHE A 206 5.81 1.21 -9.14
N ASN A 207 5.15 0.54 -10.09
CA ASN A 207 5.40 0.64 -11.53
C ASN A 207 5.19 2.07 -12.09
N PHE A 208 4.42 2.93 -11.42
CA PHE A 208 4.31 4.35 -11.78
C PHE A 208 5.61 5.15 -11.57
N TRP A 209 6.63 4.53 -10.96
CA TRP A 209 7.97 5.10 -10.84
C TRP A 209 9.05 4.21 -11.44
N ALA A 210 9.12 2.93 -11.06
CA ALA A 210 10.08 2.00 -11.60
C ALA A 210 9.69 0.55 -11.32
N ALA A 211 9.87 -0.33 -12.30
CA ALA A 211 9.59 -1.76 -12.21
C ALA A 211 10.86 -2.62 -12.39
N VAL A 212 12.02 -2.09 -12.01
CA VAL A 212 13.32 -2.71 -12.29
C VAL A 212 13.47 -4.05 -11.54
N PRO A 213 14.14 -5.07 -12.13
CA PRO A 213 14.74 -5.06 -13.47
C PRO A 213 13.76 -5.43 -14.59
N SER A 214 12.49 -5.71 -14.28
CA SER A 214 11.52 -6.27 -15.23
C SER A 214 11.06 -5.26 -16.28
N ALA A 215 10.85 -4.00 -15.89
CA ALA A 215 10.44 -2.92 -16.79
C ALA A 215 10.88 -1.53 -16.27
N GLY A 216 10.71 -0.52 -17.13
CA GLY A 216 10.93 0.89 -16.82
C GLY A 216 9.78 1.53 -16.03
N ALA A 217 9.75 2.87 -16.00
CA ALA A 217 8.65 3.62 -15.41
C ALA A 217 7.41 3.60 -16.31
N PHE A 218 6.20 3.67 -15.75
CA PHE A 218 4.97 3.81 -16.53
C PHE A 218 5.05 4.93 -17.58
N ALA A 219 5.60 6.08 -17.21
CA ALA A 219 5.76 7.23 -18.11
C ALA A 219 6.63 6.93 -19.34
N GLU A 220 7.64 6.06 -19.21
CA GLU A 220 8.49 5.63 -20.34
C GLU A 220 7.73 4.71 -21.29
N MET A 221 6.77 3.94 -20.76
CA MET A 221 5.98 2.97 -21.52
C MET A 221 4.77 3.59 -22.22
N GLN A 222 4.45 4.86 -21.95
CA GLN A 222 3.37 5.60 -22.63
C GLN A 222 3.77 6.13 -24.02
N ALA A 223 5.06 6.02 -24.39
CA ALA A 223 5.64 6.56 -25.62
C ALA A 223 5.32 5.72 -26.88
#